data_AF-K7X0T2-F1
#
_entry.id   AF-K7X0T2-F1
#
_cell.length_a   1.000
_cell.length_b   1.000
_cell.length_c   1.000
_cell.angle_alpha   90.00
_cell.angle_beta   90.00
_cell.angle_gamma   90.00
#
_symmetry.space_group_name_H-M   'P 1'
#
loop_
_entity.id
_entity.type
_entity.pdbx_description
1 polymer ?
#
loop_
_entity_poly.entity_id
_entity_poly.type
_entity_poly.pdbx_seq_one_letter_code
_entity_poly.pdbx_strand_id
1 'polypeptide(L)'
;MSGRFAEYLSEAKQKELRDIANAIVAPGKGILAADESVSTIGKRFKSINLENTEENRRLYRQLLFSTDPCLAKHISGVILFHDTVYQKTEDGTPLIKLLQDRGIIPGIKVDKGVVPLAGTWDEGTTQGLDGLSERCAQYKKDGCHFAKWRCVLKITERTPSYQAMMENANALATIQTLQRRVPAAVPGIVFLSGGMSEADATYNLNAINAMPGKKPWALTFSFGRALQASVIKIWQGKKENTQAAQNELLKLAQANGLAALGKFEGTLETAAGGQSLFVANHAY
;
A
#
# COMPACT_ATOMS: atom_id res chain seq x y z
N MET A 1 0.32 -33.31 27.51
CA MET A 1 -1.02 -32.86 27.07
C MET A 1 -0.91 -32.47 25.61
N SER A 2 -1.28 -33.34 24.67
CA SER A 2 -1.32 -32.97 23.25
C SER A 2 -2.51 -32.05 23.01
N GLY A 3 -2.27 -30.85 22.49
CA GLY A 3 -3.31 -29.86 22.26
C GLY A 3 -4.41 -30.42 21.35
N ARG A 4 -5.67 -30.16 21.70
CA ARG A 4 -6.87 -30.48 20.91
C ARG A 4 -6.94 -29.74 19.56
N PHE A 5 -5.96 -28.91 19.23
CA PHE A 5 -5.94 -28.01 18.08
C PHE A 5 -4.73 -28.29 17.20
N ALA A 6 -4.91 -28.19 15.88
CA ALA A 6 -3.83 -28.34 14.92
C ALA A 6 -2.79 -27.22 15.08
N GLU A 7 -1.51 -27.56 15.07
CA GLU A 7 -0.44 -26.59 14.88
C GLU A 7 -0.36 -26.22 13.40
N TYR A 8 -0.82 -25.02 13.05
CA TYR A 8 -0.91 -24.59 11.65
C TYR A 8 0.43 -24.18 11.03
N LEU A 9 1.43 -23.77 11.84
CA LEU A 9 2.74 -23.31 11.38
C LEU A 9 3.86 -23.75 12.34
N SER A 10 4.98 -24.20 11.80
CA SER A 10 6.19 -24.46 12.59
C SER A 10 6.78 -23.19 13.20
N GLU A 11 7.50 -23.29 14.31
CA GLU A 11 8.15 -22.15 14.97
C GLU A 11 9.05 -21.35 14.03
N ALA A 12 9.80 -22.03 13.15
CA ALA A 12 10.65 -21.38 12.15
C ALA A 12 9.84 -20.51 11.18
N LYS A 13 8.70 -21.00 10.68
CA LYS A 13 7.80 -20.23 9.81
C LYS A 13 7.14 -19.07 10.55
N GLN A 14 6.74 -19.29 11.81
CA GLN A 14 6.20 -18.22 12.66
C GLN A 14 7.24 -17.10 12.86
N LYS A 15 8.50 -17.47 13.13
CA LYS A 15 9.60 -16.52 13.28
C LYS A 15 9.84 -15.74 11.99
N GLU A 16 9.94 -16.42 10.84
CA GLU A 16 10.13 -15.77 9.54
C GLU A 16 9.03 -14.73 9.26
N LEU A 17 7.76 -15.12 9.40
CA LEU A 17 6.63 -14.20 9.18
C LEU A 17 6.65 -13.01 10.14
N ARG A 18 7.01 -13.25 11.40
CA ARG A 18 7.12 -12.19 12.43
C ARG A 18 8.24 -11.21 12.11
N ASP A 19 9.40 -11.72 11.70
CA ASP A 19 10.56 -10.90 11.35
C ASP A 19 10.26 -10.03 10.11
N ILE A 20 9.64 -10.59 9.08
CA ILE A 20 9.20 -9.85 7.89
C ILE A 20 8.20 -8.76 8.28
N ALA A 21 7.18 -9.11 9.07
CA ALA A 21 6.16 -8.14 9.45
C ALA A 21 6.74 -6.98 10.28
N ASN A 22 7.63 -7.28 11.24
CA ASN A 22 8.33 -6.26 12.03
C ASN A 22 9.24 -5.37 11.18
N ALA A 23 9.91 -5.94 10.17
CA ALA A 23 10.74 -5.16 9.24
C ALA A 23 9.89 -4.22 8.37
N ILE A 24 8.70 -4.66 7.94
CA ILE A 24 7.75 -3.83 7.20
C ILE A 24 7.26 -2.66 8.07
N VAL A 25 6.99 -2.86 9.36
CA VAL A 25 6.46 -1.80 10.24
C VAL A 25 7.53 -1.16 11.12
N ALA A 26 8.79 -1.20 10.69
CA ALA A 26 9.90 -0.59 11.41
C ALA A 26 9.63 0.92 11.67
N PRO A 27 10.05 1.46 12.82
CA PRO A 27 9.77 2.85 13.18
C PRO A 27 10.17 3.85 12.09
N GLY A 28 9.24 4.76 11.76
CA GLY A 28 9.44 5.80 10.74
C GLY A 28 9.40 5.29 9.30
N LYS A 29 9.04 4.02 9.08
CA LYS A 29 8.86 3.43 7.75
C LYS A 29 7.42 3.06 7.47
N GLY A 30 7.05 3.09 6.19
CA GLY A 30 5.78 2.57 5.69
C GLY A 30 5.93 1.93 4.32
N ILE A 31 4.80 1.73 3.66
CA ILE A 31 4.71 1.00 2.40
C ILE A 31 4.33 1.95 1.26
N LEU A 32 5.05 1.85 0.14
CA LEU A 32 4.64 2.44 -1.13
C LEU A 32 3.75 1.44 -1.88
N ALA A 33 2.47 1.76 -2.05
CA ALA A 33 1.53 0.93 -2.80
C ALA A 33 1.61 1.27 -4.30
N ALA A 34 2.41 0.51 -5.05
CA ALA A 34 2.62 0.64 -6.50
C ALA A 34 1.97 -0.53 -7.28
N ASP A 35 0.87 -1.06 -6.74
CA ASP A 35 0.16 -2.25 -7.22
C ASP A 35 -1.08 -1.91 -8.06
N GLU A 36 -1.10 -0.72 -8.67
CA GLU A 36 -2.17 -0.35 -9.58
C GLU A 36 -2.23 -1.34 -10.75
N SER A 37 -3.41 -1.91 -10.99
CA SER A 37 -3.69 -2.70 -12.20
C SER A 37 -3.49 -1.86 -13.46
N VAL A 38 -3.35 -2.50 -14.62
CA VAL A 38 -3.25 -1.84 -15.94
C VAL A 38 -4.36 -0.80 -16.14
N SER A 39 -5.60 -1.12 -15.78
CA SER A 39 -6.73 -0.19 -15.86
C SER A 39 -6.63 0.97 -14.87
N THR A 40 -6.13 0.73 -13.65
CA THR A 40 -6.01 1.75 -12.60
C THR A 40 -4.91 2.75 -12.91
N ILE A 41 -3.73 2.28 -13.33
CA ILE A 41 -2.63 3.17 -13.72
C ILE A 41 -2.96 3.94 -15.01
N GLY A 42 -3.72 3.34 -15.93
CA GLY A 42 -4.21 4.03 -17.12
C GLY A 42 -5.05 5.27 -16.81
N LYS A 43 -5.89 5.22 -15.76
CA LYS A 43 -6.63 6.41 -15.28
C LYS A 43 -5.68 7.51 -14.79
N ARG A 44 -4.55 7.16 -14.18
CA ARG A 44 -3.55 8.12 -13.73
C ARG A 44 -2.77 8.72 -14.90
N PHE A 45 -2.33 7.90 -15.86
CA PHE A 45 -1.65 8.40 -17.06
C PHE A 45 -2.54 9.30 -17.91
N LYS A 46 -3.85 9.01 -18.01
CA LYS A 46 -4.80 9.90 -18.67
C LYS A 46 -4.81 11.32 -18.08
N SER A 47 -4.60 11.48 -16.76
CA SER A 47 -4.57 12.80 -16.12
C SER A 47 -3.39 13.69 -16.55
N ILE A 48 -2.35 13.09 -17.13
CA ILE A 48 -1.17 13.78 -17.68
C ILE A 48 -1.07 13.61 -19.20
N ASN A 49 -2.16 13.19 -19.87
CA ASN A 49 -2.22 12.90 -21.31
C ASN A 49 -1.14 11.91 -21.81
N LEU A 50 -0.75 10.95 -20.97
CA LEU A 50 0.21 9.91 -21.33
C LEU A 50 -0.53 8.63 -21.75
N GLU A 51 -0.04 7.98 -22.79
CA GLU A 51 -0.58 6.70 -23.27
C GLU A 51 -0.28 5.56 -22.27
N ASN A 52 -1.23 4.64 -22.09
CA ASN A 52 -1.09 3.49 -21.19
C ASN A 52 -0.42 2.28 -21.88
N THR A 53 0.84 2.44 -22.26
CA THR A 53 1.68 1.36 -22.79
C THR A 53 2.38 0.60 -21.67
N GLU A 54 2.82 -0.63 -21.95
CA GLU A 54 3.64 -1.40 -20.99
C GLU A 54 4.93 -0.66 -20.65
N GLU A 55 5.58 -0.06 -21.65
CA GLU A 55 6.80 0.69 -21.48
C GLU A 55 6.60 1.92 -20.57
N ASN A 56 5.52 2.68 -20.74
CA ASN A 56 5.23 3.81 -19.85
C ASN A 56 4.96 3.36 -18.41
N ARG A 57 4.30 2.21 -18.22
CA ARG A 57 4.12 1.62 -16.88
C ARG A 57 5.47 1.22 -16.28
N ARG A 58 6.32 0.56 -17.05
CA ARG A 58 7.67 0.13 -16.65
C ARG A 58 8.55 1.34 -16.28
N LEU A 59 8.59 2.37 -17.13
CA LEU A 59 9.32 3.63 -16.89
C LEU A 59 8.86 4.31 -15.61
N TYR A 60 7.55 4.39 -15.38
CA TYR A 60 7.02 4.98 -14.15
C TYR A 60 7.41 4.17 -12.91
N ARG A 61 7.36 2.83 -12.96
CA ARG A 61 7.82 1.98 -11.86
C ARG A 61 9.32 2.08 -11.62
N GLN A 62 10.12 2.08 -12.68
CA GLN A 62 11.56 2.32 -12.58
C GLN A 62 11.84 3.68 -11.97
N LEU A 63 11.11 4.74 -12.33
CA LEU A 63 11.26 6.06 -11.72
C LEU A 63 11.07 5.99 -10.21
N LEU A 64 9.96 5.39 -9.73
CA LEU A 64 9.70 5.25 -8.30
C LEU A 64 10.81 4.45 -7.60
N PHE A 65 11.18 3.30 -8.18
CA PHE A 65 12.09 2.33 -7.54
C PHE A 65 13.56 2.68 -7.69
N SER A 66 13.90 3.65 -8.54
CA SER A 66 15.28 4.14 -8.74
C SER A 66 15.58 5.47 -8.02
N THR A 67 14.60 6.06 -7.32
CA THR A 67 14.76 7.24 -6.41
C THR A 67 15.96 7.10 -5.46
N ASP A 68 16.56 8.18 -4.96
CA ASP A 68 17.71 8.10 -4.04
C ASP A 68 17.59 6.98 -2.96
N PRO A 69 18.65 6.19 -2.68
CA PRO A 69 18.61 5.11 -1.68
C PRO A 69 18.15 5.54 -0.29
N CYS A 70 18.23 6.84 0.06
CA CYS A 70 17.62 7.39 1.28
C CYS A 70 16.12 7.14 1.37
N LEU A 71 15.42 6.83 0.26
CA LEU A 71 14.02 6.41 0.27
C LEU A 71 13.79 5.23 1.24
N ALA A 72 14.73 4.30 1.35
CA ALA A 72 14.64 3.13 2.23
C ALA A 72 14.67 3.47 3.74
N LYS A 73 15.00 4.72 4.10
CA LYS A 73 14.84 5.23 5.48
C LYS A 73 13.37 5.42 5.86
N HIS A 74 12.50 5.56 4.86
CA HIS A 74 11.07 5.86 5.04
C HIS A 74 10.14 4.83 4.40
N ILE A 75 10.63 4.06 3.43
CA ILE A 75 9.90 2.98 2.79
C ILE A 75 10.55 1.65 3.15
N SER A 76 9.82 0.79 3.84
CA SER A 76 10.25 -0.57 4.20
C SER A 76 9.78 -1.61 3.19
N GLY A 77 8.67 -1.35 2.50
CA GLY A 77 8.10 -2.27 1.53
C GLY A 77 7.40 -1.58 0.36
N VAL A 78 7.32 -2.29 -0.75
CA VAL A 78 6.62 -1.83 -1.96
C VAL A 78 5.66 -2.92 -2.40
N ILE A 79 4.38 -2.58 -2.60
CA ILE A 79 3.39 -3.50 -3.16
C ILE A 79 3.43 -3.38 -4.68
N LEU A 80 3.53 -4.51 -5.37
CA LEU A 80 3.62 -4.61 -6.82
C LEU A 80 2.36 -5.22 -7.41
N PHE A 81 2.10 -4.87 -8.67
CA PHE A 81 1.18 -5.59 -9.54
C PHE A 81 1.95 -6.73 -10.24
N HIS A 82 1.25 -7.77 -10.68
CA HIS A 82 1.83 -8.96 -11.30
C HIS A 82 2.84 -8.62 -12.41
N ASP A 83 2.47 -7.76 -13.35
CA ASP A 83 3.35 -7.37 -14.46
C ASP A 83 4.67 -6.77 -13.95
N THR A 84 4.61 -5.94 -12.91
CA THR A 84 5.79 -5.25 -12.36
C THR A 84 6.79 -6.21 -11.68
N VAL A 85 6.32 -7.35 -11.18
CA VAL A 85 7.19 -8.40 -10.59
C VAL A 85 8.22 -8.88 -11.62
N TYR A 86 7.82 -8.98 -12.89
CA TYR A 86 8.64 -9.55 -13.96
C TYR A 86 9.25 -8.50 -14.88
N GLN A 87 8.98 -7.22 -14.63
CA GLN A 87 9.57 -6.11 -15.37
C GLN A 87 11.03 -5.86 -14.96
N LYS A 88 11.77 -5.25 -15.90
CA LYS A 88 13.19 -4.91 -15.75
C LYS A 88 13.42 -3.42 -15.95
N THR A 89 14.50 -2.91 -15.38
CA THR A 89 15.07 -1.61 -15.69
C THR A 89 15.64 -1.59 -17.11
N GLU A 90 15.99 -0.39 -17.59
CA GLU A 90 16.66 -0.19 -18.88
C GLU A 90 17.98 -0.97 -19.01
N ASP A 91 18.72 -1.15 -17.90
CA ASP A 91 19.96 -1.95 -17.86
C ASP A 91 19.74 -3.47 -17.71
N GLY A 92 18.49 -3.94 -17.71
CA GLY A 92 18.13 -5.35 -17.60
C GLY A 92 18.00 -5.89 -16.18
N THR A 93 18.27 -5.09 -15.15
CA THR A 93 18.07 -5.47 -13.73
C THR A 93 16.58 -5.70 -13.43
N PRO A 94 16.18 -6.84 -12.83
CA PRO A 94 14.79 -7.03 -12.39
C PRO A 94 14.37 -5.93 -11.39
N LEU A 95 13.18 -5.36 -11.55
CA LEU A 95 12.69 -4.30 -10.65
C LEU A 95 12.60 -4.76 -9.19
N ILE A 96 12.27 -6.04 -8.96
CA ILE A 96 12.29 -6.65 -7.61
C ILE A 96 13.69 -6.64 -7.02
N LYS A 97 14.70 -6.98 -7.83
CA LYS A 97 16.10 -7.01 -7.39
C LYS A 97 16.58 -5.62 -6.99
N LEU A 98 16.22 -4.61 -7.79
CA LEU A 98 16.48 -3.19 -7.47
C LEU A 98 15.90 -2.79 -6.09
N LEU A 99 14.69 -3.24 -5.75
CA LEU A 99 14.09 -2.98 -4.43
C LEU A 99 14.85 -3.70 -3.31
N GLN A 100 15.16 -4.98 -3.50
CA GLN A 100 15.89 -5.80 -2.53
C GLN A 100 17.28 -5.23 -2.23
N ASP A 101 18.01 -4.81 -3.26
CA ASP A 101 19.35 -4.21 -3.14
C ASP A 101 19.34 -2.89 -2.36
N ARG A 102 18.16 -2.26 -2.25
CA ARG A 102 17.93 -1.05 -1.46
C ARG A 102 17.38 -1.34 -0.06
N GLY A 103 17.24 -2.61 0.32
CA GLY A 103 16.64 -3.00 1.59
C GLY A 103 15.14 -2.74 1.68
N ILE A 104 14.46 -2.64 0.53
CA ILE A 104 13.01 -2.50 0.45
C ILE A 104 12.40 -3.87 0.14
N ILE A 105 11.48 -4.30 0.99
CA ILE A 105 10.84 -5.61 0.91
C ILE A 105 9.80 -5.60 -0.22
N PRO A 106 9.89 -6.48 -1.23
CA PRO A 106 8.87 -6.58 -2.27
C PRO A 106 7.62 -7.31 -1.77
N GLY A 107 6.45 -6.78 -2.09
CA GLY A 107 5.16 -7.41 -1.83
C GLY A 107 4.28 -7.45 -3.08
N ILE A 108 3.24 -8.27 -3.05
CA ILE A 108 2.43 -8.57 -4.24
C ILE A 108 0.93 -8.47 -3.96
N LYS A 109 0.19 -7.80 -4.85
CA LYS A 109 -1.28 -7.86 -4.87
C LYS A 109 -1.75 -9.21 -5.40
N VAL A 110 -2.53 -9.94 -4.60
CA VAL A 110 -2.97 -11.32 -4.95
C VAL A 110 -4.48 -11.45 -5.19
N ASP A 111 -5.27 -10.46 -4.80
CA ASP A 111 -6.71 -10.43 -5.09
C ASP A 111 -6.98 -10.21 -6.60
N LYS A 112 -8.06 -10.81 -7.09
CA LYS A 112 -8.53 -10.72 -8.48
C LYS A 112 -9.71 -9.73 -8.62
N GLY A 113 -9.80 -8.76 -7.70
CA GLY A 113 -10.79 -7.69 -7.73
C GLY A 113 -12.11 -8.01 -7.03
N VAL A 114 -12.98 -7.00 -7.01
CA VAL A 114 -14.30 -7.03 -6.36
C VAL A 114 -15.34 -7.50 -7.37
N VAL A 115 -16.23 -8.41 -6.94
CA VAL A 115 -17.39 -8.89 -7.70
C VAL A 115 -18.68 -8.55 -6.94
N PRO A 116 -19.81 -8.34 -7.65
CA PRO A 116 -21.09 -8.06 -6.99
C PRO A 116 -21.50 -9.18 -6.03
N LEU A 117 -21.96 -8.81 -4.84
CA LEU A 117 -22.49 -9.77 -3.87
C LEU A 117 -24.01 -9.90 -4.09
N ALA A 118 -24.45 -11.03 -4.66
CA ALA A 118 -25.85 -11.25 -4.99
C ALA A 118 -26.75 -11.12 -3.75
N GLY A 119 -27.90 -10.44 -3.91
CA GLY A 119 -28.85 -10.17 -2.83
C GLY A 119 -28.54 -8.94 -1.97
N THR A 120 -27.53 -8.14 -2.32
CA THR A 120 -27.15 -6.92 -1.59
C THR A 120 -27.38 -5.62 -2.37
N TRP A 121 -27.34 -4.48 -1.68
CA TRP A 121 -27.54 -3.15 -2.26
C TRP A 121 -26.23 -2.58 -2.83
N ASP A 122 -25.85 -3.06 -4.03
CA ASP A 122 -24.64 -2.62 -4.74
C ASP A 122 -23.35 -2.81 -3.88
N GLU A 123 -23.29 -3.91 -3.12
CA GLU A 123 -22.09 -4.31 -2.38
C GLU A 123 -21.31 -5.37 -3.15
N GLY A 124 -20.07 -5.62 -2.72
CA GLY A 124 -19.22 -6.60 -3.37
C GLY A 124 -18.43 -7.45 -2.38
N THR A 125 -17.97 -8.60 -2.88
CA THR A 125 -16.96 -9.43 -2.22
C THR A 125 -15.71 -9.49 -3.11
N THR A 126 -14.59 -9.92 -2.56
CA THR A 126 -13.32 -9.96 -3.29
C THR A 126 -12.98 -11.40 -3.67
N GLN A 127 -12.63 -11.63 -4.93
CA GLN A 127 -12.29 -12.96 -5.45
C GLN A 127 -10.77 -13.15 -5.57
N GLY A 128 -10.35 -14.41 -5.75
CA GLY A 128 -8.96 -14.76 -6.02
C GLY A 128 -8.38 -15.91 -5.18
N LEU A 129 -9.20 -16.64 -4.43
CA LEU A 129 -8.72 -17.77 -3.62
C LEU A 129 -8.30 -18.97 -4.49
N ASP A 130 -8.91 -19.14 -5.66
CA ASP A 130 -8.56 -20.20 -6.61
C ASP A 130 -7.09 -20.10 -7.04
N GLY A 131 -6.32 -21.15 -6.71
CA GLY A 131 -4.88 -21.24 -6.96
C GLY A 131 -4.04 -20.26 -6.13
N LEU A 132 -4.55 -19.69 -5.04
CA LEU A 132 -3.82 -18.70 -4.25
C LEU A 132 -2.56 -19.30 -3.60
N SER A 133 -2.61 -20.55 -3.12
CA SER A 133 -1.47 -21.21 -2.48
C SER A 133 -0.28 -21.32 -3.44
N GLU A 134 -0.53 -21.82 -4.66
CA GLU A 134 0.48 -22.02 -5.70
C GLU A 134 1.05 -20.68 -6.15
N ARG A 135 0.19 -19.67 -6.33
CA ARG A 135 0.63 -18.29 -6.66
C ARG A 135 1.49 -17.70 -5.54
N CYS A 136 1.11 -17.82 -4.27
CA CYS A 136 1.91 -17.34 -3.14
C CYS A 136 3.26 -18.04 -3.07
N ALA A 137 3.31 -19.36 -3.28
CA ALA A 137 4.55 -20.12 -3.34
C ALA A 137 5.45 -19.64 -4.49
N GLN A 138 4.88 -19.38 -5.67
CA GLN A 138 5.62 -18.84 -6.80
C GLN A 138 6.16 -17.43 -6.51
N TYR A 139 5.33 -16.51 -6.02
CA TYR A 139 5.78 -15.16 -5.69
C TYR A 139 6.85 -15.13 -4.59
N LYS A 140 6.80 -16.07 -3.62
CA LYS A 140 7.86 -16.22 -2.63
C LYS A 140 9.19 -16.62 -3.27
N LYS A 141 9.17 -17.54 -4.24
CA LYS A 141 10.35 -17.92 -5.04
C LYS A 141 10.86 -16.75 -5.88
N ASP A 142 9.95 -15.93 -6.41
CA ASP A 142 10.26 -14.77 -7.25
C ASP A 142 10.71 -13.54 -6.43
N GLY A 143 10.82 -13.65 -5.10
CA GLY A 143 11.41 -12.62 -4.23
C GLY A 143 10.42 -11.72 -3.50
N CYS A 144 9.12 -12.00 -3.54
CA CYS A 144 8.12 -11.31 -2.72
C CYS A 144 8.02 -11.93 -1.32
N HIS A 145 7.78 -11.10 -0.31
CA HIS A 145 7.77 -11.54 1.09
C HIS A 145 6.51 -11.17 1.87
N PHE A 146 5.64 -10.34 1.28
CA PHE A 146 4.31 -10.09 1.81
C PHE A 146 3.28 -9.95 0.68
N ALA A 147 2.00 -10.06 1.01
CA ALA A 147 0.91 -9.98 0.05
C ALA A 147 -0.13 -8.94 0.46
N LYS A 148 -0.86 -8.41 -0.51
CA LYS A 148 -1.98 -7.51 -0.32
C LYS A 148 -3.25 -8.10 -0.92
N TRP A 149 -4.33 -8.05 -0.15
CA TRP A 149 -5.68 -8.38 -0.57
C TRP A 149 -6.59 -7.21 -0.19
N ARG A 150 -7.36 -6.67 -1.13
CA ARG A 150 -8.24 -5.52 -0.87
C ARG A 150 -9.71 -5.90 -0.93
N CYS A 151 -10.39 -5.74 0.20
CA CYS A 151 -11.85 -5.77 0.31
C CYS A 151 -12.45 -4.35 0.30
N VAL A 152 -13.71 -4.21 -0.10
CA VAL A 152 -14.39 -2.91 -0.22
C VAL A 152 -15.74 -2.96 0.48
N LEU A 153 -15.96 -2.00 1.37
CA LEU A 153 -17.24 -1.76 2.02
C LEU A 153 -17.74 -0.37 1.64
N LYS A 154 -19.05 -0.23 1.46
CA LYS A 154 -19.72 1.06 1.24
C LYS A 154 -20.48 1.42 2.51
N ILE A 155 -20.42 2.68 2.91
CA ILE A 155 -21.21 3.21 4.03
C ILE A 155 -22.34 4.06 3.44
N THR A 156 -23.57 3.65 3.67
CA THR A 156 -24.81 4.37 3.32
C THR A 156 -25.83 4.18 4.45
N GLU A 157 -27.08 4.63 4.26
CA GLU A 157 -28.17 4.30 5.19
C GLU A 157 -28.38 2.79 5.36
N ARG A 158 -28.06 1.98 4.34
CA ARG A 158 -28.36 0.54 4.29
C ARG A 158 -27.12 -0.35 4.16
N THR A 159 -25.92 0.23 4.07
CA THR A 159 -24.66 -0.49 3.90
C THR A 159 -23.60 0.02 4.88
N PRO A 160 -22.65 -0.81 5.34
CA PRO A 160 -22.46 -2.20 4.95
C PRO A 160 -23.53 -3.13 5.54
N SER A 161 -24.10 -4.03 4.72
CA SER A 161 -25.05 -5.02 5.22
C SER A 161 -24.37 -6.04 6.13
N TYR A 162 -25.14 -6.75 6.97
CA TYR A 162 -24.59 -7.83 7.78
C TYR A 162 -23.86 -8.88 6.92
N GLN A 163 -24.40 -9.21 5.76
CA GLN A 163 -23.78 -10.14 4.82
C GLN A 163 -22.44 -9.58 4.30
N ALA A 164 -22.39 -8.34 3.83
CA ALA A 164 -21.13 -7.73 3.38
C ALA A 164 -20.11 -7.58 4.51
N MET A 165 -20.54 -7.33 5.74
CA MET A 165 -19.67 -7.29 6.92
C MET A 165 -19.13 -8.67 7.30
N MET A 166 -19.92 -9.73 7.19
CA MET A 166 -19.46 -11.10 7.44
C MET A 166 -18.51 -11.58 6.34
N GLU A 167 -18.76 -11.20 5.08
CA GLU A 167 -17.89 -11.52 3.94
C GLU A 167 -16.59 -10.70 3.91
N ASN A 168 -16.57 -9.45 4.43
CA ASN A 168 -15.43 -8.54 4.30
C ASN A 168 -14.83 -8.00 5.63
N ALA A 169 -15.38 -8.37 6.79
CA ALA A 169 -14.90 -8.06 8.14
C ALA A 169 -14.21 -6.68 8.38
N ASN A 170 -15.05 -5.63 8.47
CA ASN A 170 -15.13 -4.54 9.49
C ASN A 170 -13.98 -3.52 9.78
N ALA A 171 -14.31 -2.20 9.79
CA ALA A 171 -13.93 -1.20 10.83
C ALA A 171 -14.56 0.21 10.64
N LEU A 172 -14.94 0.89 11.74
CA LEU A 172 -15.31 2.32 11.81
C LEU A 172 -14.93 2.92 13.18
N ALA A 173 -14.24 4.08 13.21
CA ALA A 173 -13.61 4.84 14.33
C ALA A 173 -12.18 4.42 14.76
N THR A 174 -11.19 4.76 13.91
CA THR A 174 -9.80 4.27 13.88
C THR A 174 -9.19 3.80 15.21
N ILE A 175 -8.66 4.65 16.10
CA ILE A 175 -7.91 4.15 17.28
C ILE A 175 -8.77 3.36 18.26
N GLN A 176 -9.95 3.88 18.63
CA GLN A 176 -10.84 3.21 19.56
C GLN A 176 -11.33 1.86 19.00
N THR A 177 -11.56 1.80 17.70
CA THR A 177 -11.98 0.57 17.02
C THR A 177 -10.83 -0.41 16.88
N LEU A 178 -9.63 0.06 16.57
CA LEU A 178 -8.44 -0.79 16.58
C LEU A 178 -8.21 -1.39 17.98
N GLN A 179 -8.30 -0.58 19.04
CA GLN A 179 -8.24 -1.05 20.43
C GLN A 179 -9.32 -2.07 20.79
N ARG A 180 -10.53 -1.92 20.26
CA ARG A 180 -11.66 -2.83 20.52
C ARG A 180 -11.63 -4.11 19.67
N ARG A 181 -10.90 -4.14 18.55
CA ARG A 181 -11.05 -5.18 17.51
C ARG A 181 -9.75 -5.84 17.06
N VAL A 182 -8.61 -5.18 17.19
CA VAL A 182 -7.31 -5.71 16.78
C VAL A 182 -6.62 -6.31 18.01
N PRO A 183 -6.14 -7.56 17.96
CA PRO A 183 -5.32 -8.12 19.05
C PRO A 183 -3.93 -7.47 19.11
N ALA A 184 -3.39 -7.27 20.31
CA ALA A 184 -2.03 -6.71 20.51
C ALA A 184 -0.90 -7.53 19.86
N ALA A 185 -1.16 -8.79 19.47
CA ALA A 185 -0.21 -9.64 18.77
C ALA A 185 0.02 -9.27 17.29
N VAL A 186 -0.86 -8.45 16.70
CA VAL A 186 -0.61 -7.87 15.37
C VAL A 186 0.65 -6.97 15.47
N PRO A 187 1.58 -7.00 14.51
CA PRO A 187 2.80 -6.20 14.60
C PRO A 187 2.58 -4.72 14.25
N GLY A 188 1.70 -4.44 13.29
CA GLY A 188 1.39 -3.07 12.89
C GLY A 188 0.16 -2.94 12.01
N ILE A 189 -0.33 -1.71 11.88
CA ILE A 189 -1.46 -1.31 11.06
C ILE A 189 -0.94 -0.30 10.03
N VAL A 190 -1.14 -0.62 8.76
CA VAL A 190 -0.69 0.19 7.62
C VAL A 190 -1.90 0.84 6.96
N PHE A 191 -2.11 2.13 7.22
CA PHE A 191 -3.30 2.84 6.74
C PHE A 191 -3.28 3.05 5.23
N LEU A 192 -4.43 2.86 4.59
CA LEU A 192 -4.67 3.35 3.24
C LEU A 192 -4.98 4.85 3.28
N SER A 193 -4.55 5.60 2.26
CA SER A 193 -4.85 7.04 2.18
C SER A 193 -6.26 7.33 1.68
N GLY A 194 -6.93 6.34 1.07
CA GLY A 194 -8.20 6.57 0.37
C GLY A 194 -8.05 7.74 -0.61
N GLY A 195 -9.12 8.53 -0.76
CA GLY A 195 -9.15 9.74 -1.60
C GLY A 195 -8.59 11.00 -0.95
N MET A 196 -7.94 10.91 0.21
CA MET A 196 -7.33 12.08 0.87
C MET A 196 -6.28 12.73 -0.01
N SER A 197 -6.08 14.05 0.16
CA SER A 197 -4.90 14.73 -0.39
C SER A 197 -3.62 14.16 0.24
N GLU A 198 -2.47 14.40 -0.40
CA GLU A 198 -1.16 13.98 0.13
C GLU A 198 -0.86 14.60 1.51
N ALA A 199 -1.25 15.87 1.69
CA ALA A 199 -1.12 16.59 2.95
C ALA A 199 -2.06 16.02 4.03
N ASP A 200 -3.35 15.84 3.72
CA ASP A 200 -4.31 15.32 4.70
C ASP A 200 -3.96 13.91 5.17
N ALA A 201 -3.49 13.05 4.26
CA ALA A 201 -3.04 11.70 4.60
C ALA A 201 -1.87 11.74 5.61
N THR A 202 -0.92 12.67 5.41
CA THR A 202 0.22 12.88 6.30
C THR A 202 -0.24 13.44 7.65
N TYR A 203 -1.07 14.49 7.66
CA TYR A 203 -1.56 15.13 8.89
C TYR A 203 -2.41 14.17 9.73
N ASN A 204 -3.30 13.40 9.09
CA ASN A 204 -4.13 12.42 9.77
C ASN A 204 -3.28 11.31 10.40
N LEU A 205 -2.28 10.79 9.67
CA LEU A 205 -1.37 9.79 10.23
C LEU A 205 -0.57 10.36 11.43
N ASN A 206 -0.10 11.60 11.32
CA ASN A 206 0.62 12.27 12.40
C ASN A 206 -0.27 12.44 13.62
N ALA A 207 -1.50 12.91 13.44
CA ALA A 207 -2.48 13.05 14.52
C ALA A 207 -2.79 11.70 15.19
N ILE A 208 -2.98 10.64 14.40
CA ILE A 208 -3.18 9.27 14.90
C ILE A 208 -2.04 8.84 15.84
N ASN A 209 -0.79 9.13 15.48
CA ASN A 209 0.38 8.77 16.28
C ASN A 209 0.62 9.69 17.48
N ALA A 210 0.34 10.99 17.33
CA ALA A 210 0.48 11.99 18.39
C ALA A 210 -0.59 11.86 19.48
N MET A 211 -1.75 11.28 19.18
CA MET A 211 -2.82 11.09 20.16
C MET A 211 -2.35 10.25 21.36
N PRO A 212 -2.57 10.69 22.60
CA PRO A 212 -2.22 9.92 23.79
C PRO A 212 -3.07 8.65 23.88
N GLY A 213 -2.51 7.59 24.44
CA GLY A 213 -3.20 6.31 24.64
C GLY A 213 -2.41 5.09 24.19
N LYS A 214 -2.81 3.92 24.69
CA LYS A 214 -2.15 2.64 24.41
C LYS A 214 -2.33 2.25 22.94
N LYS A 215 -1.22 2.19 22.21
CA LYS A 215 -1.16 1.76 20.81
C LYS A 215 -0.14 0.63 20.75
N PRO A 216 -0.53 -0.63 21.02
CA PRO A 216 0.41 -1.75 21.09
C PRO A 216 0.93 -2.19 19.71
N TRP A 217 0.51 -1.52 18.64
CA TRP A 217 0.88 -1.74 17.25
C TRP A 217 1.73 -0.57 16.75
N ALA A 218 2.62 -0.84 15.80
CA ALA A 218 3.08 0.22 14.91
C ALA A 218 1.90 0.78 14.09
N LEU A 219 1.77 2.10 13.99
CA LEU A 219 0.76 2.77 13.18
C LEU A 219 1.44 3.55 12.08
N THR A 220 1.41 3.01 10.86
CA THR A 220 2.13 3.57 9.72
C THR A 220 1.26 3.56 8.47
N PHE A 221 1.83 3.79 7.29
CA PHE A 221 1.12 3.98 6.04
C PHE A 221 1.35 2.85 5.04
N SER A 222 0.36 2.63 4.17
CA SER A 222 0.46 1.94 2.90
C SER A 222 -0.24 2.78 1.84
N PHE A 223 0.52 3.71 1.27
CA PHE A 223 -0.03 4.81 0.47
C PHE A 223 0.28 4.63 -1.01
N GLY A 224 -0.76 4.74 -1.83
CA GLY A 224 -0.67 4.80 -3.29
C GLY A 224 -0.65 6.25 -3.74
N ARG A 225 -1.84 6.83 -3.98
CA ARG A 225 -1.96 8.23 -4.45
C ARG A 225 -1.31 9.24 -3.51
N ALA A 226 -1.37 9.04 -2.19
CA ALA A 226 -0.77 9.95 -1.22
C ALA A 226 0.78 9.99 -1.25
N LEU A 227 1.43 9.11 -2.03
CA LEU A 227 2.87 9.15 -2.30
C LEU A 227 3.19 9.40 -3.78
N GLN A 228 2.19 9.53 -4.65
CA GLN A 228 2.38 9.43 -6.10
C GLN A 228 1.66 10.51 -6.91
N ALA A 229 0.68 11.22 -6.36
CA ALA A 229 -0.12 12.16 -7.12
C ALA A 229 0.71 13.35 -7.60
N SER A 230 1.60 13.89 -6.75
CA SER A 230 2.54 14.93 -7.15
C SER A 230 3.64 14.38 -8.05
N VAL A 231 4.13 13.17 -7.77
CA VAL A 231 5.20 12.51 -8.53
C VAL A 231 4.81 12.37 -10.00
N ILE A 232 3.61 11.82 -10.28
CA ILE A 232 3.15 11.62 -11.65
C ILE A 232 2.89 12.95 -12.37
N LYS A 233 2.38 13.96 -11.64
CA LYS A 233 2.10 15.29 -12.17
C LYS A 233 3.38 16.05 -12.55
N ILE A 234 4.44 15.89 -11.77
CA ILE A 234 5.76 16.45 -12.07
C ILE A 234 6.41 15.70 -13.22
N TRP A 235 6.35 14.37 -13.21
CA TRP A 235 6.99 13.54 -14.24
C TRP A 235 6.43 13.81 -15.64
N GLN A 236 5.10 13.87 -15.80
CA GLN A 236 4.42 14.07 -17.09
C GLN A 236 4.81 13.07 -18.20
N GLY A 237 5.39 11.92 -17.86
CA GLY A 237 5.90 10.96 -18.85
C GLY A 237 7.23 11.38 -19.49
N LYS A 238 7.90 12.42 -18.98
CA LYS A 238 9.08 13.04 -19.59
C LYS A 238 10.35 12.66 -18.85
N LYS A 239 11.37 12.17 -19.57
CA LYS A 239 12.63 11.67 -18.98
C LYS A 239 13.38 12.77 -18.24
N GLU A 240 13.35 14.00 -18.77
CA GLU A 240 13.94 15.20 -18.19
C GLU A 240 13.36 15.56 -16.80
N ASN A 241 12.13 15.13 -16.50
CA ASN A 241 11.47 15.42 -15.22
C ASN A 241 11.70 14.33 -14.16
N THR A 242 12.44 13.27 -14.48
CA THR A 242 12.63 12.11 -13.60
C THR A 242 13.18 12.50 -12.24
N GLN A 243 14.25 13.30 -12.19
CA GLN A 243 14.87 13.70 -10.93
C GLN A 243 13.93 14.55 -10.06
N ALA A 244 13.19 15.48 -10.67
CA ALA A 244 12.23 16.31 -9.94
C ALA A 244 11.10 15.47 -9.33
N ALA A 245 10.59 14.49 -10.08
CA ALA A 245 9.56 13.57 -9.60
C ALA A 245 10.09 12.64 -8.47
N GLN A 246 11.32 12.18 -8.56
CA GLN A 246 11.98 11.39 -7.51
C GLN A 246 12.20 12.19 -6.22
N ASN A 247 12.62 13.45 -6.34
CA ASN A 247 12.76 14.35 -5.19
C ASN A 247 11.40 14.56 -4.49
N GLU A 248 10.32 14.67 -5.26
CA GLU A 248 8.96 14.76 -4.70
C GLU A 248 8.56 13.49 -3.95
N LEU A 249 8.85 12.31 -4.50
CA LEU A 249 8.60 11.04 -3.81
C LEU A 249 9.36 10.96 -2.49
N LEU A 250 10.64 11.35 -2.49
CA LEU A 250 11.45 11.33 -1.28
C LEU A 250 10.91 12.29 -0.21
N LYS A 251 10.51 13.51 -0.61
CA LYS A 251 9.86 14.49 0.27
C LYS A 251 8.60 13.91 0.91
N LEU A 252 7.72 13.31 0.11
CA LEU A 252 6.48 12.69 0.59
C LEU A 252 6.77 11.49 1.51
N ALA A 253 7.74 10.65 1.15
CA ALA A 253 8.14 9.52 1.98
C ALA A 253 8.69 9.98 3.34
N GLN A 254 9.54 11.01 3.36
CA GLN A 254 10.08 11.58 4.59
C GLN A 254 8.97 12.17 5.48
N ALA A 255 8.05 12.94 4.89
CA ALA A 255 6.92 13.52 5.62
C ALA A 255 6.06 12.42 6.28
N ASN A 256 5.73 11.36 5.54
CA ASN A 256 4.96 10.24 6.06
C ASN A 256 5.74 9.39 7.08
N GLY A 257 7.06 9.27 6.92
CA GLY A 257 7.92 8.63 7.91
C GLY A 257 7.94 9.37 9.25
N LEU A 258 7.99 10.70 9.22
CA LEU A 258 7.85 11.54 10.42
C LEU A 258 6.42 11.45 11.01
N ALA A 259 5.39 11.41 10.16
CA ALA A 259 4.01 11.25 10.60
C ALA A 259 3.75 9.90 11.27
N ALA A 260 4.38 8.82 10.79
CA ALA A 260 4.34 7.51 11.44
C ALA A 260 4.99 7.50 12.84
N LEU A 261 5.82 8.50 13.14
CA LEU A 261 6.41 8.71 14.47
C LEU A 261 5.63 9.73 15.33
N GLY A 262 4.60 10.37 14.79
CA GLY A 262 3.91 11.49 15.43
C GLY A 262 4.79 12.74 15.57
N LYS A 263 5.79 12.89 14.69
CA LYS A 263 6.81 13.95 14.73
C LYS A 263 6.83 14.82 13.46
N PHE A 264 5.80 14.70 12.62
CA PHE A 264 5.69 15.61 11.48
C PHE A 264 5.24 16.98 11.99
N GLU A 265 6.00 18.01 11.62
CA GLU A 265 5.75 19.42 11.96
C GLU A 265 5.76 20.26 10.67
N GLY A 266 4.96 21.32 10.65
CA GLY A 266 4.90 22.27 9.54
C GLY A 266 3.84 21.96 8.48
N THR A 267 3.98 22.60 7.32
CA THR A 267 3.08 22.47 6.18
C THR A 267 3.71 21.60 5.09
N LEU A 268 2.91 20.72 4.47
CA LEU A 268 3.32 19.91 3.35
C LEU A 268 2.75 20.50 2.04
N GLU A 269 3.60 21.22 1.32
CA GLU A 269 3.27 21.72 -0.02
C GLU A 269 3.55 20.65 -1.07
N THR A 270 2.57 20.38 -1.93
CA THR A 270 2.65 19.32 -2.93
C THR A 270 2.20 19.81 -4.30
N ALA A 271 2.76 19.25 -5.37
CA ALA A 271 2.40 19.64 -6.73
C ALA A 271 0.94 19.28 -7.07
N ALA A 272 0.38 18.22 -6.48
CA ALA A 272 -1.02 17.83 -6.58
C ALA A 272 -1.95 18.81 -5.83
N GLY A 273 -1.42 19.59 -4.88
CA GLY A 273 -2.16 20.56 -4.07
C GLY A 273 -3.03 19.91 -2.98
N GLY A 274 -3.80 20.75 -2.28
CA GLY A 274 -4.70 20.32 -1.20
C GLY A 274 -6.03 19.74 -1.66
N GLN A 275 -6.23 19.52 -2.97
CA GLN A 275 -7.49 18.98 -3.48
C GLN A 275 -7.63 17.49 -3.16
N SER A 276 -8.87 17.06 -2.90
CA SER A 276 -9.20 15.65 -2.73
C SER A 276 -8.73 14.84 -3.93
N LEU A 277 -8.01 13.76 -3.67
CA LEU A 277 -7.57 12.82 -4.70
C LEU A 277 -8.69 11.85 -5.10
N PHE A 278 -9.92 12.07 -4.62
CA PHE A 278 -11.09 11.28 -4.97
C PHE A 278 -11.44 11.37 -6.46
N VAL A 279 -11.48 10.21 -7.09
CA VAL A 279 -12.03 9.90 -8.41
C VAL A 279 -13.39 9.22 -8.25
N ALA A 280 -14.44 9.79 -8.85
CA ALA A 280 -15.77 9.17 -8.89
C ALA A 280 -15.71 7.78 -9.56
N ASN A 281 -16.52 6.84 -9.06
CA ASN A 281 -16.59 5.45 -9.56
C ASN A 281 -15.26 4.67 -9.47
N HIS A 282 -14.30 5.12 -8.66
CA HIS A 282 -13.18 4.31 -8.23
C HIS A 282 -13.55 3.65 -6.90
N ALA A 283 -13.49 2.32 -6.82
CA ALA A 283 -13.63 1.65 -5.54
C ALA A 283 -12.42 2.02 -4.67
N TYR A 284 -12.62 2.53 -3.45
CA TYR A 284 -11.55 2.83 -2.47
C TYR A 284 -11.26 1.70 -1.51
#